data_AF-A0A938U068-F1
#
_entry.id   AF-A0A938U068-F1
#
_cell.length_a   1.000
_cell.length_b   1.000
_cell.length_c   1.000
_cell.angle_alpha   90.00
_cell.angle_beta   90.00
_cell.angle_gamma   90.00
#
_symmetry.space_group_name_H-M   'P 1'
#
loop_
_entity.id
_entity.type
_entity.pdbx_description
1 polymer ?
#
loop_
_entity_poly.entity_id
_entity_poly.type
_entity_poly.pdbx_seq_one_letter_code
_entity_poly.pdbx_strand_id
1 'polypeptide(L)' 'MKCVICRQGETSPGLVTVPLQRGETTVIFKEVPADVCENCGEYYLSQVVTEKLLARAEAAVKNGAEVEILRYAA' A
#
# COMPACT_ATOMS: atom_id res chain seq x y z
N MET A 1 5.20 7.11 -15.13
CA MET A 1 6.33 8.00 -14.80
C MET A 1 7.59 7.16 -14.71
N LYS A 2 8.77 7.72 -15.03
CA LYS A 2 10.00 6.93 -14.91
C LYS A 2 10.24 6.57 -13.44
N CYS A 3 10.38 5.28 -13.15
CA CYS A 3 10.55 4.78 -11.79
C CYS A 3 11.82 5.35 -11.15
N VAL A 4 11.70 6.03 -10.00
CA VAL A 4 12.84 6.65 -9.32
C VAL A 4 13.75 5.65 -8.61
N ILE A 5 13.25 4.44 -8.35
CA ILE A 5 13.99 3.37 -7.67
C ILE A 5 14.92 2.65 -8.65
N CYS A 6 14.39 2.01 -9.70
CA CYS A 6 15.23 1.30 -10.65
C CYS A 6 15.81 2.17 -11.78
N ARG A 7 15.21 3.35 -12.05
CA ARG A 7 15.59 4.28 -13.14
C ARG A 7 15.55 3.68 -14.55
N GLN A 8 14.95 2.52 -14.72
CA GLN A 8 14.88 1.78 -15.99
C GLN A 8 13.45 1.71 -16.51
N GLY A 9 12.50 1.27 -15.67
CA GLY A 9 11.10 1.09 -16.08
C GLY A 9 10.23 2.34 -15.98
N GLU A 10 9.09 2.28 -16.68
CA GLU A 10 7.98 3.21 -16.53
C GLU A 10 6.92 2.64 -15.56
N THR A 11 6.26 3.53 -14.84
CA THR A 11 5.12 3.17 -13.99
C THR A 11 3.80 3.32 -14.73
N SER A 12 2.87 2.39 -14.47
CA SER A 12 1.50 2.41 -14.99
C SER A 12 0.49 2.06 -13.88
N PRO A 13 -0.78 2.50 -13.98
CA PRO A 13 -1.80 2.16 -13.01
C PRO A 13 -2.00 0.65 -12.84
N GLY A 14 -2.14 0.20 -11.60
CA GLY A 14 -2.34 -1.21 -11.24
C GLY A 14 -2.91 -1.38 -9.83
N LEU A 15 -3.08 -2.64 -9.42
CA LEU A 15 -3.52 -3.02 -8.09
C LEU A 15 -2.43 -3.78 -7.36
N VAL A 16 -2.17 -3.42 -6.11
CA VAL A 16 -1.11 -4.02 -5.29
C VAL A 16 -1.63 -4.48 -3.93
N THR A 17 -0.82 -5.28 -3.25
CA THR A 17 -1.02 -5.61 -1.83
C THR A 17 -0.04 -4.79 -1.00
N VAL A 18 -0.55 -4.03 -0.04
CA VAL A 18 0.23 -3.15 0.82
C VAL A 18 0.21 -3.69 2.25
N PRO A 19 1.30 -4.33 2.72
CA PRO A 19 1.47 -4.65 4.13
C PRO A 19 2.00 -3.41 4.89
N LEU A 20 1.35 -3.06 6.00
CA LEU A 20 1.84 -2.08 6.96
C LEU A 20 2.03 -2.78 8.31
N GLN A 21 3.13 -2.49 9.01
CA GLN A 21 3.41 -3.04 10.33
C GLN A 21 3.80 -1.94 11.32
N ARG A 22 3.28 -2.04 12.55
CA ARG A 22 3.72 -1.22 13.68
C ARG A 22 3.69 -2.04 14.96
N GLY A 23 4.87 -2.27 15.54
CA GLY A 23 5.01 -3.21 16.65
C GLY A 23 4.51 -4.58 16.25
N GLU A 24 3.62 -5.15 17.07
CA GLU A 24 2.99 -6.46 16.84
C GLU A 24 1.82 -6.41 15.83
N THR A 25 1.30 -5.22 15.51
CA THR A 25 0.16 -5.08 14.59
C THR A 25 0.63 -5.10 13.14
N THR A 26 0.10 -6.03 12.35
CA THR A 26 0.26 -6.12 10.90
C THR A 26 -1.09 -5.94 10.19
N VAL A 27 -1.18 -5.01 9.24
CA VAL A 27 -2.37 -4.80 8.41
C VAL A 27 -2.02 -4.99 6.95
N ILE A 28 -2.72 -5.90 6.28
CA ILE A 28 -2.52 -6.21 4.86
C ILE A 28 -3.70 -5.67 4.07
N PHE A 29 -3.46 -4.66 3.25
CA PHE A 29 -4.45 -4.12 2.32
C PHE A 29 -4.30 -4.77 0.95
N LYS A 30 -5.35 -5.43 0.47
CA LYS A 30 -5.41 -6.03 -0.88
C LYS A 30 -6.12 -5.10 -1.86
N GLU A 31 -5.77 -5.23 -3.14
CA GLU A 31 -6.40 -4.50 -4.26
C GLU A 31 -6.28 -2.97 -4.12
N VAL A 32 -5.15 -2.49 -3.60
CA VAL A 32 -4.88 -1.06 -3.46
C VAL A 32 -4.48 -0.47 -4.82
N PRO A 33 -5.11 0.60 -5.30
CA PRO A 33 -4.69 1.28 -6.52
C PRO A 33 -3.36 2.00 -6.33
N ALA A 34 -2.43 1.78 -7.27
CA ALA A 34 -1.09 2.36 -7.28
C ALA A 34 -0.58 2.52 -8.71
N ASP A 35 0.46 3.33 -8.90
CA ASP A 35 1.29 3.27 -10.10
C ASP A 35 2.42 2.26 -9.89
N VAL A 36 2.52 1.25 -10.74
CA VAL A 36 3.46 0.13 -10.57
C VAL A 36 4.50 0.15 -11.69
N CYS A 37 5.77 0.06 -11.33
CA CYS A 37 6.88 -0.07 -12.27
C CYS A 37 6.84 -1.43 -12.97
N GLU A 38 6.77 -1.42 -14.29
CA GLU A 38 6.72 -2.65 -15.12
C GLU A 38 8.01 -3.50 -15.03
N ASN A 39 9.13 -2.89 -14.64
CA ASN A 39 10.43 -3.56 -14.59
C ASN A 39 10.74 -4.17 -13.23
N CYS A 40 10.54 -3.42 -12.13
CA CYS A 40 10.97 -3.85 -10.79
C CYS A 40 9.83 -4.05 -9.79
N GLY A 41 8.57 -3.79 -10.18
CA GLY A 41 7.40 -3.96 -9.31
C GLY A 41 7.24 -2.92 -8.21
N GLU A 42 8.10 -1.90 -8.16
CA GLU A 42 7.96 -0.79 -7.22
C GLU A 42 6.62 -0.08 -7.44
N TYR A 43 5.87 0.13 -6.37
CA TYR A 43 4.57 0.79 -6.44
C TYR A 43 4.59 2.15 -5.76
N TYR A 44 3.84 3.10 -6.32
CA TYR A 44 3.67 4.45 -5.83
C TYR A 44 2.20 4.68 -5.49
N LEU A 45 1.93 5.05 -4.24
CA LEU A 45 0.58 5.36 -3.77
C LEU A 45 0.33 6.85 -3.90
N SER A 46 -0.88 7.23 -4.32
CA SER A 46 -1.30 8.62 -4.24
C SER A 46 -1.44 9.07 -2.79
N GLN A 47 -1.43 10.39 -2.56
CA GLN A 47 -1.67 10.95 -1.23
C GLN A 47 -3.00 10.46 -0.63
N VAL A 48 -4.09 10.51 -1.41
CA VAL A 48 -5.43 10.09 -0.97
C VAL A 48 -5.48 8.61 -0.56
N VAL A 49 -4.82 7.74 -1.32
CA VAL A 49 -4.74 6.31 -1.00
C VAL A 49 -3.94 6.11 0.29
N THR A 50 -2.78 6.75 0.39
CA THR A 50 -1.90 6.68 1.56
C THR A 50 -2.62 7.12 2.84
N GLU A 51 -3.32 8.26 2.81
CA GLU A 51 -4.10 8.77 3.94
C GLU A 51 -5.16 7.76 4.42
N LYS A 52 -5.91 7.15 3.48
CA LYS A 52 -6.91 6.12 3.81
C LYS A 52 -6.30 4.87 4.43
N LEU A 53 -5.17 4.39 3.90
CA LEU A 53 -4.51 3.20 4.44
C LEU A 53 -3.97 3.46 5.85
N LEU A 54 -3.29 4.59 6.05
CA LEU A 54 -2.75 4.96 7.34
C LEU A 54 -3.86 5.12 8.39
N ALA A 55 -4.96 5.81 8.07
CA ALA A 55 -6.09 5.95 8.99
C ALA A 55 -6.67 4.59 9.45
N ARG A 56 -6.78 3.62 8.53
CA ARG A 56 -7.24 2.26 8.86
C ARG A 56 -6.20 1.48 9.66
N ALA A 57 -4.91 1.62 9.34
CA ALA A 57 -3.83 0.98 10.10
C ALA A 57 -3.74 1.52 11.54
N GLU A 58 -3.90 2.83 11.75
CA GLU A 58 -3.98 3.43 13.08
C GLU A 58 -5.17 2.89 13.88
N ALA A 59 -6.33 2.71 13.23
CA ALA A 59 -7.49 2.12 13.88
C ALA A 59 -7.21 0.68 14.34
N ALA A 60 -6.55 -0.14 13.51
CA ALA A 60 -6.16 -1.51 13.87
C ALA A 60 -5.21 -1.54 15.07
N VAL A 61 -4.20 -0.65 15.10
CA VAL A 61 -3.28 -0.50 16.24
C VAL A 61 -4.06 -0.12 17.52
N LYS A 62 -4.97 0.86 17.42
CA LYS A 62 -5.79 1.30 18.56
C LYS A 62 -6.71 0.20 19.09
N ASN A 63 -7.17 -0.69 18.21
CA ASN A 63 -8.00 -1.83 18.56
C ASN A 63 -7.18 -3.02 19.12
N GLY A 64 -5.85 -2.93 19.12
CA GLY A 64 -4.97 -4.01 19.60
C GLY A 64 -4.96 -5.23 18.67
N ALA A 65 -5.21 -5.05 17.38
CA ALA A 65 -5.17 -6.15 16.43
C ALA A 65 -3.73 -6.66 16.24
N GLU A 66 -3.54 -7.98 16.22
CA GLU A 66 -2.26 -8.59 15.86
C GLU A 66 -2.12 -8.65 14.33
N VAL A 67 -3.14 -9.16 13.63
CA VAL A 67 -3.18 -9.21 12.15
C VAL A 67 -4.57 -8.86 11.63
N GLU A 68 -4.63 -7.95 10.66
CA GLU A 68 -5.84 -7.67 9.86
C GLU A 68 -5.56 -7.80 8.36
N ILE A 69 -6.53 -8.34 7.61
CA ILE A 69 -6.48 -8.41 6.15
C ILE A 69 -7.72 -7.72 5.60
N LEU A 70 -7.53 -6.62 4.90
CA LEU A 70 -8.59 -5.76 4.40
C LEU A 70 -8.50 -5.66 2.88
N ARG A 71 -9.65 -5.59 2.19
CA ARG A 71 -9.70 -5.24 0.77
C ARG A 71 -9.93 -3.74 0.64
N TYR A 72 -9.24 -3.07 -0.27
CA TYR A 72 -9.43 -1.65 -0.52
C TYR A 72 -10.78 -1.41 -1.22
N ALA A 73 -11.82 -1.17 -0.44
CA ALA A 73 -13.05 -0.53 -0.93
C ALA A 73 -12.81 0.99 -0.93
N ALA A 74 -12.90 1.58 -2.13
CA ALA A 74 -12.70 3.02 -2.37
C ALA A 74 -13.73 3.87 -1.63
#